data_AF-A0A497BYB5-F1
#
_entry.id   AF-A0A497BYB5-F1
#
_cell.length_a   1.000
_cell.length_b   1.000
_cell.length_c   1.000
_cell.angle_alpha   90.00
_cell.angle_beta   90.00
_cell.angle_gamma   90.00
#
_symmetry.space_group_name_H-M   'P 1'
#
loop_
_entity.id
_entity.type
_entity.pdbx_description
1 polymer ?
#
loop_
_entity_poly.entity_id
_entity_poly.type
_entity_poly.pdbx_seq_one_letter_code
_entity_poly.pdbx_strand_id
1 'polypeptide(L)'
;MTEYYSSRVNVEVLGSRVYKLLTPYIYTDKNIKVSAPAGLITDFISVPLGFFIKPDENGMLGAGIIHDYLYSKQSFYNYTRKEADYIFYTIGMIKNGKKWKVTAAYYAVRLFGWLFYKKK
;
A
#
# COMPACT_ATOMS: atom_id res chain seq x y z
N MET A 1 -3.42 -1.24 -22.76
CA MET A 1 -3.62 -0.25 -21.69
C MET A 1 -4.60 -0.85 -20.69
N THR A 2 -4.16 -1.14 -19.47
CA THR A 2 -5.04 -1.61 -18.41
C THR A 2 -5.78 -0.38 -17.87
N GLU A 3 -7.09 -0.29 -18.08
CA GLU A 3 -7.90 0.71 -17.38
C GLU A 3 -7.88 0.38 -15.89
N TYR A 4 -7.30 1.29 -15.10
CA TYR A 4 -7.38 1.28 -13.65
C TYR A 4 -7.84 2.67 -13.19
N TYR A 5 -8.54 2.70 -12.07
CA TYR A 5 -8.92 3.91 -11.37
C TYR A 5 -8.18 3.96 -10.03
N SER A 6 -7.56 5.10 -9.72
CA SER A 6 -7.07 5.39 -8.38
C SER A 6 -7.45 6.80 -7.96
N SER A 7 -8.05 6.95 -6.78
CA SER A 7 -8.34 8.28 -6.24
C SER A 7 -7.04 9.03 -5.89
N ARG A 8 -7.13 10.35 -5.79
CA ARG A 8 -5.99 11.17 -5.34
C ARG A 8 -5.72 10.89 -3.87
N VAL A 9 -4.44 10.77 -3.53
CA VAL A 9 -4.01 10.67 -2.13
C VAL A 9 -4.13 12.04 -1.50
N ASN A 10 -4.94 12.16 -0.45
CA ASN A 10 -5.09 13.37 0.35
C ASN A 10 -4.79 13.02 1.81
N VAL A 11 -3.73 13.62 2.35
CA VAL A 11 -3.21 13.29 3.68
C VAL A 11 -2.87 14.53 4.48
N GLU A 12 -3.07 14.42 5.79
CA GLU A 12 -2.54 15.32 6.80
C GLU A 12 -1.25 14.74 7.37
N VAL A 13 -0.21 15.56 7.50
CA VAL A 13 1.08 15.15 8.10
C VAL A 13 0.98 15.30 9.61
N LEU A 14 1.05 14.18 10.35
CA LEU A 14 0.98 14.18 11.81
C LEU A 14 2.37 14.15 12.48
N GLY A 15 3.40 13.72 11.75
CA GLY A 15 4.76 13.62 12.27
C GLY A 15 5.74 13.10 11.25
N SER A 16 6.96 12.75 11.70
CA SER A 16 7.99 12.19 10.82
C SER A 16 7.53 10.85 10.24
N ARG A 17 7.19 10.84 8.95
CA ARG A 17 6.68 9.67 8.22
C ARG A 17 5.34 9.13 8.74
N VAL A 18 4.54 9.95 9.42
CA VAL A 18 3.21 9.56 9.89
C VAL A 18 2.17 10.44 9.21
N TYR A 19 1.25 9.81 8.50
CA TYR A 19 0.25 10.48 7.69
C TYR A 19 -1.14 9.96 8.03
N LYS A 20 -2.13 10.85 7.99
CA LYS A 20 -3.53 10.50 8.16
C LYS A 20 -4.30 10.76 6.87
N LEU A 21 -5.02 9.76 6.37
CA LEU A 21 -5.90 9.94 5.22
C LEU A 21 -7.04 10.90 5.57
N LEU A 22 -7.18 11.97 4.79
CA LEU A 22 -8.28 12.93 4.92
C LEU A 22 -9.52 12.47 4.13
N THR A 23 -9.29 11.80 3.01
CA THR A 23 -10.36 11.22 2.18
C THR A 23 -10.09 9.73 1.96
N PRO A 24 -11.12 8.91 1.72
CA PRO A 24 -10.91 7.51 1.40
C PRO A 24 -10.01 7.36 0.16
N TYR A 25 -9.05 6.44 0.24
CA TYR A 25 -8.26 6.05 -0.92
C TYR A 25 -8.93 4.84 -1.58
N ILE A 26 -9.16 4.91 -2.89
CA ILE A 26 -9.87 3.87 -3.65
C ILE A 26 -8.97 3.47 -4.81
N TYR A 27 -8.77 2.17 -4.97
CA TYR A 27 -8.12 1.58 -6.12
C TYR A 27 -8.99 0.49 -6.71
N THR A 28 -9.25 0.59 -8.02
CA THR A 28 -10.02 -0.40 -8.77
C THR A 28 -9.37 -0.68 -10.11
N ASP A 29 -9.13 -1.94 -10.42
CA ASP A 29 -8.86 -2.43 -11.77
C ASP A 29 -9.77 -3.64 -12.08
N LYS A 30 -9.52 -4.32 -13.20
CA LYS A 30 -10.32 -5.48 -13.62
C LYS A 30 -10.35 -6.63 -12.60
N ASN A 31 -9.32 -6.75 -11.77
CA ASN A 31 -9.09 -7.88 -10.87
C ASN A 31 -9.15 -7.49 -9.38
N ILE A 32 -8.84 -6.24 -9.05
CA ILE A 32 -8.66 -5.76 -7.68
C ILE A 32 -9.60 -4.58 -7.44
N LYS A 33 -10.40 -4.67 -6.38
CA LYS A 33 -11.24 -3.57 -5.88
C LYS A 33 -11.02 -3.40 -4.38
N VAL A 34 -10.19 -2.43 -4.02
CA VAL A 34 -9.74 -2.20 -2.65
C VAL A 34 -9.86 -0.73 -2.27
N SER A 35 -10.23 -0.46 -1.02
CA SER A 35 -10.26 0.88 -0.48
C SER A 35 -9.74 0.95 0.95
N ALA A 36 -9.15 2.08 1.29
CA ALA A 36 -8.75 2.44 2.64
C ALA A 36 -9.63 3.61 3.11
N PRO A 37 -10.21 3.53 4.34
CA PRO A 37 -11.10 4.56 4.85
C PRO A 37 -10.33 5.84 5.19
N ALA A 38 -11.06 6.97 5.19
CA ALA A 38 -10.56 8.21 5.79
C ALA A 38 -10.27 7.98 7.29
N GLY A 39 -9.29 8.69 7.81
CA GLY A 39 -8.83 8.55 9.19
C GLY A 39 -7.76 7.47 9.40
N LEU A 40 -7.44 6.65 8.38
CA LEU A 40 -6.33 5.70 8.46
C LEU A 40 -5.02 6.44 8.74
N ILE A 41 -4.30 5.98 9.75
CA ILE A 41 -2.92 6.38 10.01
C ILE A 41 -2.01 5.40 9.26
N THR A 42 -1.17 5.92 8.37
CA THR A 42 -0.28 5.18 7.48
C THR A 42 1.12 5.79 7.51
N ASP A 43 2.14 4.96 7.41
CA ASP A 43 3.52 5.42 7.18
C ASP A 43 3.95 5.26 5.71
N PHE A 44 2.96 4.89 4.87
CA PHE A 44 3.01 4.44 3.48
C PHE A 44 3.84 3.18 3.27
N ILE A 45 5.04 3.15 3.83
CA ILE A 45 6.08 2.20 3.55
C ILE A 45 6.97 2.09 4.81
N SER A 46 6.64 1.13 5.67
CA SER A 46 7.47 0.77 6.83
C SER A 46 8.82 0.14 6.41
N VAL A 47 9.86 0.30 7.22
CA VAL A 47 11.20 -0.29 7.00
C VAL A 47 11.06 -1.83 7.00
N PRO A 48 11.64 -2.57 6.02
CA PRO A 48 12.76 -2.20 5.15
C PRO A 48 12.39 -1.61 3.77
N LEU A 49 11.11 -1.44 3.44
CA LEU A 49 10.71 -1.00 2.09
C LEU A 49 11.10 0.46 1.79
N GLY A 50 11.11 1.32 2.82
CA GLY A 50 11.47 2.73 2.68
C GLY A 50 12.92 2.98 2.26
N PHE A 51 13.76 1.94 2.27
CA PHE A 51 15.13 2.00 1.75
C PHE A 51 15.18 1.94 0.21
N PHE A 52 14.23 1.23 -0.40
CA PHE A 52 14.23 0.99 -1.86
C PHE A 52 13.27 1.92 -2.61
N ILE A 53 12.23 2.41 -1.92
CA ILE A 53 11.17 3.20 -2.51
C ILE A 53 11.00 4.47 -1.72
N LYS A 54 11.14 5.60 -2.41
CA LYS A 54 10.76 6.89 -1.86
C LYS A 54 9.23 7.04 -1.93
N PRO A 55 8.60 7.60 -0.89
CA PRO A 55 7.16 7.91 -0.91
C PRO A 55 6.76 8.82 -2.08
N ASP A 56 7.67 9.55 -2.73
CA ASP A 56 7.33 10.42 -3.87
C ASP A 56 7.22 9.68 -5.21
N GLU A 57 7.51 8.37 -5.28
CA GLU A 57 7.39 7.61 -6.54
C GLU A 57 5.92 7.33 -6.87
N ASN A 58 5.40 8.09 -7.83
CA ASN A 58 4.04 8.00 -8.37
C ASN A 58 3.62 6.55 -8.60
N GLY A 59 2.72 6.06 -7.75
CA GLY A 59 2.19 4.69 -7.79
C GLY A 59 2.36 3.93 -6.48
N MET A 60 3.49 4.11 -5.80
CA MET A 60 3.82 3.36 -4.59
C MET A 60 3.09 3.85 -3.35
N LEU A 61 2.76 5.14 -3.26
CA LEU A 61 1.95 5.69 -2.16
C LEU A 61 0.60 4.99 -2.02
N GLY A 62 -0.11 4.89 -3.14
CA GLY A 62 -1.43 4.26 -3.17
C GLY A 62 -1.37 2.76 -2.86
N ALA A 63 -0.33 2.07 -3.35
CA ALA A 63 -0.09 0.67 -3.00
C ALA A 63 0.20 0.51 -1.50
N GLY A 64 1.03 1.40 -0.93
CA GLY A 64 1.38 1.44 0.48
C GLY A 64 0.20 1.67 1.41
N ILE A 65 -0.65 2.65 1.09
CA ILE A 65 -1.90 2.94 1.83
C ILE A 65 -2.78 1.68 1.93
N ILE A 66 -2.99 1.00 0.80
CA ILE A 66 -3.80 -0.22 0.77
C ILE A 66 -3.10 -1.32 1.57
N HIS A 67 -1.78 -1.50 1.40
CA HIS A 67 -1.01 -2.51 2.13
C HIS A 67 -1.12 -2.32 3.64
N ASP A 68 -0.86 -1.11 4.15
CA ASP A 68 -0.99 -0.76 5.57
C ASP A 68 -2.40 -1.04 6.09
N TYR A 69 -3.41 -0.67 5.30
CA TYR A 69 -4.79 -0.91 5.67
C TYR A 69 -5.08 -2.41 5.79
N LEU A 70 -4.71 -3.20 4.77
CA LEU A 70 -4.91 -4.65 4.74
C LEU A 70 -4.12 -5.38 5.83
N TYR A 71 -2.99 -4.83 6.26
CA TYR A 71 -2.18 -5.34 7.37
C TYR A 71 -2.74 -4.96 8.76
N SER A 72 -3.67 -4.00 8.81
CA SER A 72 -4.25 -3.52 10.06
C SER A 72 -5.42 -4.38 10.54
N LYS A 73 -5.62 -4.44 11.86
CA LYS A 73 -6.83 -5.04 12.46
C LYS A 73 -8.12 -4.31 12.08
N GLN A 74 -8.01 -3.06 11.61
CA GLN A 74 -9.12 -2.23 11.17
C GLN A 74 -9.56 -2.53 9.73
N SER A 75 -8.79 -3.36 9.00
CA SER A 75 -9.17 -3.85 7.67
C SER A 75 -10.55 -4.50 7.73
N PHE A 76 -11.51 -4.06 6.94
CA PHE A 76 -12.76 -4.82 6.76
C PHE A 76 -12.56 -6.05 5.87
N TYR A 77 -11.46 -6.10 5.11
CA TYR A 77 -11.09 -7.25 4.30
C TYR A 77 -10.46 -8.37 5.13
N ASN A 78 -10.74 -9.62 4.76
CA ASN A 78 -10.14 -10.80 5.35
C ASN A 78 -9.02 -11.38 4.45
N TYR A 79 -8.16 -10.51 3.93
CA TYR A 79 -7.01 -10.95 3.14
C TYR A 79 -5.92 -11.49 4.06
N THR A 80 -5.32 -12.60 3.64
CA THR A 80 -4.08 -13.09 4.21
C THR A 80 -2.94 -12.14 3.91
N ARG A 81 -1.87 -12.23 4.71
CA ARG A 81 -0.61 -11.53 4.44
C ARG A 81 -0.13 -11.71 3.00
N LYS A 82 -0.22 -12.94 2.46
CA LYS A 82 0.20 -13.26 1.09
C LYS A 82 -0.61 -12.49 0.05
N GLU A 83 -1.93 -12.40 0.24
CA GLU A 83 -2.82 -11.67 -0.66
C GLU A 83 -2.59 -10.16 -0.57
N ALA A 84 -2.43 -9.62 0.64
CA ALA A 84 -2.09 -8.21 0.82
C ALA A 84 -0.76 -7.83 0.15
N ASP A 85 0.28 -8.66 0.31
CA ASP A 85 1.57 -8.48 -0.36
C ASP A 85 1.44 -8.54 -1.90
N TYR A 86 0.61 -9.45 -2.40
CA TYR A 86 0.36 -9.60 -3.83
C TYR A 86 -0.43 -8.43 -4.43
N ILE A 87 -1.43 -7.91 -3.70
CA ILE A 87 -2.17 -6.70 -4.07
C ILE A 87 -1.21 -5.50 -4.15
N PHE A 88 -0.36 -5.33 -3.14
CA PHE A 88 0.68 -4.30 -3.14
C PHE A 88 1.59 -4.40 -4.38
N TYR A 89 2.10 -5.59 -4.67
CA TYR A 89 2.92 -5.84 -5.86
C TYR A 89 2.18 -5.51 -7.15
N THR A 90 0.93 -5.94 -7.28
CA THR A 90 0.13 -5.75 -8.49
C THR A 90 -0.15 -4.26 -8.75
N ILE A 91 -0.60 -3.53 -7.73
CA ILE A 91 -0.83 -2.08 -7.82
C ILE A 91 0.48 -1.36 -8.16
N GLY A 92 1.58 -1.73 -7.49
CA GLY A 92 2.90 -1.18 -7.76
C GLY A 92 3.36 -1.43 -9.20
N MET A 93 3.16 -2.63 -9.74
CA MET A 93 3.57 -3.00 -11.10
C MET A 93 2.75 -2.29 -12.18
N ILE A 94 1.49 -1.97 -11.89
CA ILE A 94 0.62 -1.22 -12.81
C ILE A 94 0.97 0.26 -12.80
N LYS A 95 1.25 0.83 -11.62
CA LYS A 95 1.44 2.28 -11.46
C LYS A 95 2.89 2.74 -11.57
N ASN A 96 3.87 1.90 -11.25
CA ASN A 96 5.30 2.25 -11.28
C ASN A 96 5.96 1.76 -12.57
N GLY A 97 6.73 2.64 -13.24
CA GLY A 97 7.50 2.28 -14.44
C GLY A 97 8.72 1.39 -14.17
N LYS A 98 9.22 1.35 -12.92
CA LYS A 98 10.44 0.63 -12.53
C LYS A 98 10.12 -0.72 -11.87
N LYS A 99 9.80 -1.73 -12.67
CA LYS A 99 9.39 -3.08 -12.23
C LYS A 99 10.31 -3.69 -11.15
N TRP A 100 11.62 -3.57 -11.31
CA TRP A 100 12.60 -4.15 -10.38
C TRP A 100 12.46 -3.62 -8.93
N LYS A 101 12.08 -2.35 -8.75
CA LYS A 101 11.88 -1.77 -7.42
C LYS A 101 10.68 -2.40 -6.72
N VAL A 102 9.59 -2.54 -7.46
CA VAL A 102 8.35 -3.16 -6.97
C VAL A 102 8.60 -4.62 -6.63
N THR A 103 9.35 -5.34 -7.46
CA THR A 103 9.77 -6.72 -7.20
C THR A 103 10.64 -6.83 -5.93
N ALA A 104 11.65 -5.97 -5.78
CA ALA A 104 12.49 -5.97 -4.57
C ALA A 104 11.67 -5.69 -3.30
N ALA A 105 10.75 -4.73 -3.38
CA ALA A 105 9.85 -4.39 -2.28
C ALA A 105 8.89 -5.53 -1.93
N TYR A 106 8.37 -6.23 -2.93
CA TYR A 106 7.56 -7.42 -2.73
C TYR A 106 8.34 -8.49 -1.98
N TYR A 107 9.55 -8.84 -2.41
CA TYR A 107 10.35 -9.82 -1.67
C TYR A 107 10.68 -9.36 -0.24
N ALA A 108 10.91 -8.05 -0.03
CA ALA A 108 11.11 -7.50 1.29
C ALA A 108 9.88 -7.69 2.22
N VAL A 109 8.65 -7.39 1.77
CA VAL A 109 7.44 -7.67 2.59
C VAL A 109 7.23 -9.17 2.80
N ARG A 110 7.55 -10.02 1.81
CA ARG A 110 7.43 -11.47 1.95
C ARG A 110 8.32 -12.01 3.06
N LEU A 111 9.57 -11.54 3.13
CA LEU A 111 10.58 -11.96 4.10
C LEU A 111 10.40 -11.35 5.50
N PHE A 112 10.05 -10.06 5.59
CA PHE A 112 10.04 -9.33 6.87
C PHE A 112 8.66 -8.85 7.36
N GLY A 113 7.65 -8.84 6.49
CA GLY A 113 6.32 -8.29 6.82
C GLY A 113 5.56 -9.06 7.91
N TRP A 114 5.98 -10.29 8.23
CA TRP A 114 5.38 -11.06 9.32
C TRP A 114 5.54 -10.40 10.70
N LEU A 115 6.57 -9.55 10.89
CA LEU A 115 6.78 -8.78 12.12
C LEU A 115 5.72 -7.70 12.33
N PHE A 116 5.14 -7.19 11.24
CA PHE A 116 4.22 -6.05 11.24
C PHE A 116 2.77 -6.44 10.96
N TYR A 117 2.54 -7.65 10.45
CA TYR A 117 1.20 -8.15 10.15
C TYR A 117 0.38 -8.38 11.42
N LYS A 118 -0.62 -7.53 11.65
CA LYS A 118 -1.51 -7.65 12.80
C LYS A 118 -2.73 -8.44 12.39
N LYS A 119 -2.65 -9.77 12.52
CA LYS A 119 -3.79 -10.66 12.33
C LYS A 119 -4.95 -10.20 13.23
N LYS A 120 -6.16 -10.12 12.67
CA LYS A 120 -7.40 -9.94 13.43
C LYS A 120 -7.52 -11.02 14.50
#